data_AF-A0A377FA25-F1
#
_entry.id   AF-A0A377FA25-F1
#
_cell.length_a   1.000
_cell.length_b   1.000
_cell.length_c   1.000
_cell.angle_alpha   90.00
_cell.angle_beta   90.00
_cell.angle_gamma   90.00
#
_symmetry.space_group_name_H-M   'P 1'
#
loop_
_entity.id
_entity.type
_entity.pdbx_description
1 polymer ?
#
loop_
_entity_poly.entity_id
_entity_poly.type
_entity_poly.pdbx_seq_one_letter_code
_entity_poly.pdbx_strand_id
1 'polypeptide(L)'
;MWPFKRKEPSAPAVPDKQPEPQPPEINDEVIASVRQKPRREFVRYEPPPGVIPAPVRNAVLAMDATPYDTLNSHYPDFVYGGFPGYPYLALQAQLPEYRRMVSVLAEEMTRKWIKVKAVGEGDDSHASRIAQLTDALEHYNVQDVFRLAIEHDGFFGRGQIYIDVRSPSGISAWTDPAELGSGLFISDKKIPKGSLLGLRVIEPVWTYPGIYNADNPLSDDFYRPSEWYVMGKTVHASRMIDLISRPVPDMLKPAYNFGGLSLVQIAEPYVDNWLRTRDSVGDMLHSFSLSGIKTDMTQVLSGKRDPNYAKRAELFNRTRDNRGLLMLDKTNEEFFQFNTPLSGLDTLQAQAQEHMFFVSAIPSVKFAGLSPTGLNASSEGEIRVFYDTIAALATRLLKKPLKKVLDIIQLSEFGDIDPDITFEFEPLHELTREQLANIRKTEAETDQIYESTGAVTNNEVRERLATAQDSPYSGIDLSGDIEIDDTEIDNTEENPPQGPNADPEADFTQRGD
;
A
#
# COMPACT_ATOMS: atom_id res chain seq x y z
N MET A 1 -33.05 22.15 -105.17
CA MET A 1 -31.98 22.54 -104.22
C MET A 1 -32.65 22.99 -102.92
N TRP A 2 -32.70 22.11 -101.91
CA TRP A 2 -32.54 22.30 -100.46
C TRP A 2 -33.09 21.02 -99.76
N PRO A 3 -32.34 20.32 -98.89
CA PRO A 3 -32.76 19.05 -98.33
C PRO A 3 -33.32 19.22 -96.91
N PHE A 4 -34.46 18.59 -96.60
CA PHE A 4 -34.92 18.45 -95.22
C PHE A 4 -34.60 17.03 -94.71
N LYS A 5 -33.61 16.97 -93.81
CA LYS A 5 -33.23 15.79 -93.04
C LYS A 5 -34.39 15.36 -92.13
N ARG A 6 -34.73 14.06 -92.15
CA ARG A 6 -35.55 13.42 -91.11
C ARG A 6 -34.81 13.49 -89.77
N LYS A 7 -35.49 13.98 -88.73
CA LYS A 7 -35.06 13.90 -87.32
C LYS A 7 -35.34 12.48 -86.82
N GLU A 8 -34.33 11.83 -86.27
CA GLU A 8 -34.50 10.60 -85.48
C GLU A 8 -35.24 10.91 -84.16
N PRO A 9 -36.05 9.98 -83.64
CA PRO A 9 -36.74 10.16 -82.37
C PRO A 9 -35.75 10.05 -81.21
N SER A 10 -35.78 11.04 -80.31
CA SER A 10 -34.99 11.10 -79.09
C SER A 10 -35.32 9.93 -78.16
N ALA A 11 -34.27 9.28 -77.63
CA ALA A 11 -34.37 8.27 -76.58
C ALA A 11 -35.12 8.80 -75.33
N PRO A 12 -35.85 7.95 -74.59
CA PRO A 12 -36.59 8.37 -73.41
C PRO A 12 -35.63 8.84 -72.30
N ALA A 13 -36.01 9.91 -71.61
CA ALA A 13 -35.26 10.47 -70.49
C ALA A 13 -35.11 9.42 -69.37
N VAL A 14 -33.86 9.22 -68.92
CA VAL A 14 -33.55 8.42 -67.74
C VAL A 14 -34.15 9.13 -66.52
N PRO A 15 -34.91 8.46 -65.65
CA PRO A 15 -35.44 9.08 -64.44
C PRO A 15 -34.28 9.48 -63.50
N ASP A 16 -34.34 10.72 -63.02
CA ASP A 16 -33.38 11.28 -62.06
C ASP A 16 -33.24 10.34 -60.86
N LYS A 17 -32.06 9.76 -60.67
CA LYS A 17 -31.73 9.02 -59.45
C LYS A 17 -31.74 10.02 -58.31
N GLN A 18 -32.71 9.91 -57.41
CA GLN A 18 -32.63 10.60 -56.11
C GLN A 18 -31.30 10.21 -55.44
N PRO A 19 -30.51 11.18 -54.95
CA PRO A 19 -29.25 10.88 -54.31
C PRO A 19 -29.52 10.05 -53.05
N GLU A 20 -28.85 8.90 -52.94
CA GLU A 20 -28.87 8.09 -51.72
C GLU A 20 -28.44 8.95 -50.52
N PRO A 21 -29.13 8.84 -49.37
CA PRO A 21 -28.74 9.59 -48.18
C PRO A 21 -27.33 9.17 -47.78
N GLN A 22 -26.39 10.12 -47.89
CA GLN A 22 -25.02 9.89 -47.46
C GLN A 22 -25.02 9.65 -45.94
N PRO A 23 -24.24 8.68 -45.44
CA PRO A 23 -24.07 8.51 -44.01
C PRO A 23 -23.53 9.82 -43.43
N PRO A 24 -24.01 10.27 -42.26
CA PRO A 24 -23.51 11.49 -41.66
C PRO A 24 -22.00 11.37 -41.42
N GLU A 25 -21.22 12.22 -42.09
CA GLU A 25 -19.79 12.37 -41.82
C GLU A 25 -19.64 12.90 -40.39
N ILE A 26 -18.90 12.13 -39.57
CA ILE A 26 -18.58 12.55 -38.21
C ILE A 26 -17.58 13.69 -38.33
N ASN A 27 -17.97 14.88 -37.87
CA ASN A 27 -17.12 16.08 -37.92
C ASN A 27 -15.84 15.87 -37.08
N ASP A 28 -14.67 16.09 -37.66
CA ASP A 28 -13.37 15.97 -37.00
C ASP A 28 -13.23 16.91 -35.77
N GLU A 29 -13.89 18.07 -35.76
CA GLU A 29 -13.97 18.95 -34.60
C GLU A 29 -14.82 18.33 -33.48
N VAL A 30 -15.86 17.57 -33.83
CA VAL A 30 -16.67 16.83 -32.86
C VAL A 30 -15.85 15.68 -32.30
N ILE A 31 -15.08 14.96 -33.12
CA ILE A 31 -14.13 13.92 -32.67
C ILE A 31 -13.08 14.53 -31.72
N ALA A 32 -12.51 15.68 -32.06
CA ALA A 32 -11.58 16.40 -31.19
C ALA A 32 -12.23 16.86 -29.87
N SER A 33 -13.53 17.13 -29.87
CA SER A 33 -14.32 17.48 -28.68
C SER A 33 -14.79 16.26 -27.86
N VAL A 34 -14.74 15.04 -28.42
CA VAL A 34 -14.99 13.78 -27.70
C VAL A 34 -13.78 13.48 -26.80
N ARG A 35 -13.74 14.24 -25.71
CA ARG A 35 -12.90 14.17 -24.51
C ARG A 35 -11.87 13.03 -24.52
N GLN A 36 -10.63 13.35 -24.94
CA GLN A 36 -9.48 12.80 -24.22
C GLN A 36 -9.67 13.17 -22.74
N LYS A 37 -9.51 12.20 -21.82
CA LYS A 37 -9.48 12.50 -20.38
C LYS A 37 -8.55 13.70 -20.18
N PRO A 38 -8.96 14.75 -19.43
CA PRO A 38 -8.12 15.94 -19.27
C PRO A 38 -6.77 15.51 -18.69
N ARG A 39 -5.69 15.79 -19.44
CA ARG A 39 -4.32 15.48 -19.04
C ARG A 39 -3.97 16.39 -17.86
N ARG A 40 -3.37 15.82 -16.81
CA ARG A 40 -2.94 16.59 -15.64
C ARG A 40 -1.54 17.14 -15.93
N GLU A 41 -1.45 18.43 -16.19
CA GLU A 41 -0.19 19.11 -16.53
C GLU A 41 0.78 19.15 -15.35
N PHE A 42 2.09 19.16 -15.64
CA PHE A 42 3.09 19.56 -14.67
C PHE A 42 3.01 21.06 -14.46
N VAL A 43 2.73 21.47 -13.23
CA VAL A 43 2.70 22.87 -12.82
C VAL A 43 3.41 23.02 -11.49
N ARG A 44 3.87 24.24 -11.20
CA ARG A 44 4.44 24.57 -9.89
C ARG A 44 3.39 24.38 -8.80
N TYR A 45 3.77 23.68 -7.73
CA TYR A 45 2.90 23.55 -6.57
C TYR A 45 2.79 24.89 -5.81
N GLU A 46 1.56 25.29 -5.51
CA GLU A 46 1.27 26.44 -4.65
C GLU A 46 0.71 25.99 -3.31
N PRO A 47 1.39 26.29 -2.18
CA PRO A 47 0.89 25.89 -0.87
C PRO A 47 -0.25 26.80 -0.42
N PRO A 48 -1.10 26.31 0.51
CA PRO A 48 -2.17 27.10 1.12
C PRO A 48 -1.68 28.44 1.68
N PRO A 49 -2.58 29.44 1.79
CA PRO A 49 -2.27 30.70 2.45
C PRO A 49 -1.75 30.47 3.87
N GLY A 50 -0.69 31.20 4.23
CA GLY A 50 -0.09 31.12 5.56
C GLY A 50 1.03 30.09 5.71
N VAL A 51 1.21 29.14 4.77
CA VAL A 51 2.35 28.19 4.83
C VAL A 51 3.68 28.91 4.64
N ILE A 52 3.80 29.69 3.56
CA ILE A 52 4.97 30.57 3.32
C ILE A 52 4.65 31.97 3.88
N PRO A 53 5.58 32.64 4.59
CA PRO A 53 5.39 34.02 5.03
C PRO A 53 5.12 34.95 3.83
N ALA A 54 4.08 35.79 3.93
CA ALA A 54 3.65 36.65 2.84
C ALA A 54 4.76 37.54 2.23
N PRO A 55 5.68 38.13 3.01
CA PRO A 55 6.74 38.99 2.45
C PRO A 55 7.73 38.27 1.53
N VAL A 56 7.94 36.96 1.73
CA VAL A 56 8.95 36.18 0.98
C VAL A 56 8.32 35.22 -0.03
N ARG A 57 6.98 35.08 -0.05
CA ARG A 57 6.26 34.12 -0.89
C ARG A 57 6.68 34.17 -2.37
N ASN A 58 6.70 35.35 -2.97
CA ASN A 58 7.04 35.49 -4.38
C ASN A 58 8.50 35.10 -4.68
N ALA A 59 9.42 35.46 -3.79
CA ALA A 59 10.84 35.12 -3.93
C ALA A 59 11.07 33.60 -3.81
N VAL A 60 10.42 32.97 -2.83
CA VAL A 60 10.50 31.52 -2.59
C VAL A 60 9.92 30.74 -3.78
N LEU A 61 8.75 31.11 -4.28
CA LEU A 61 8.13 30.44 -5.44
C LEU A 61 8.93 30.64 -6.74
N ALA A 62 9.71 31.73 -6.84
CA ALA A 62 10.56 32.01 -8.00
C ALA A 62 11.86 31.20 -8.02
N MET A 63 12.20 30.48 -6.94
CA MET A 63 13.35 29.56 -6.91
C MET A 63 13.12 28.31 -7.77
N ASP A 64 11.86 27.99 -8.05
CA ASP A 64 11.48 26.90 -8.93
C ASP A 64 11.85 27.23 -10.39
N ALA A 65 12.90 26.55 -10.88
CA ALA A 65 13.39 26.65 -12.25
C ALA A 65 12.97 25.46 -13.14
N THR A 66 12.01 24.64 -12.70
CA THR A 66 11.53 23.49 -13.49
C THR A 66 10.96 23.96 -14.83
N PRO A 67 11.42 23.40 -15.98
CA PRO A 67 10.96 23.80 -17.31
C PRO A 67 9.60 23.19 -17.66
N TYR A 68 8.54 23.65 -16.99
CA TYR A 68 7.18 23.12 -17.11
C TYR A 68 6.67 23.03 -18.55
N ASP A 69 6.90 24.06 -19.36
CA ASP A 69 6.48 24.07 -20.78
C ASP A 69 7.12 22.92 -21.57
N THR A 70 8.41 22.66 -21.36
CA THR A 70 9.12 21.56 -22.02
C THR A 70 8.65 20.20 -21.52
N LEU A 71 8.35 20.06 -20.23
CA LEU A 71 7.80 18.82 -19.67
C LEU A 71 6.42 18.51 -20.26
N ASN A 72 5.55 19.52 -20.33
CA ASN A 72 4.20 19.38 -20.85
C ASN A 72 4.18 19.17 -22.38
N SER A 73 5.15 19.73 -23.13
CA SER A 73 5.24 19.52 -24.58
C SER A 73 5.69 18.10 -24.98
N HIS A 74 6.44 17.41 -24.11
CA HIS A 74 6.92 16.04 -24.34
C HIS A 74 6.09 14.99 -23.60
N TYR A 75 4.94 15.40 -23.05
CA TYR A 75 4.09 14.57 -22.22
C TYR A 75 3.42 13.44 -23.03
N PRO A 76 3.83 12.16 -22.85
CA PRO A 76 3.29 11.08 -23.65
C PRO A 76 1.91 10.63 -23.14
N ASP A 77 1.07 10.14 -24.04
CA ASP A 77 -0.35 9.81 -23.78
C ASP A 77 -0.59 8.72 -22.70
N PHE A 78 0.45 8.00 -22.27
CA PHE A 78 0.37 6.89 -21.31
C PHE A 78 0.92 7.21 -19.91
N VAL A 79 1.48 8.41 -19.69
CA VAL A 79 1.96 8.83 -18.36
C VAL A 79 0.79 9.45 -17.59
N TYR A 80 0.62 9.08 -16.32
CA TYR A 80 -0.29 9.77 -15.40
C TYR A 80 0.37 11.08 -14.92
N GLY A 81 -0.43 12.12 -14.78
CA GLY A 81 -0.11 13.56 -14.64
C GLY A 81 1.18 14.08 -14.03
N GLY A 82 1.29 15.41 -14.06
CA GLY A 82 1.89 16.17 -12.97
C GLY A 82 1.25 15.87 -11.62
N PHE A 83 1.82 16.45 -10.56
CA PHE A 83 1.37 16.23 -9.19
C PHE A 83 -0.12 16.62 -9.02
N PRO A 84 -1.01 15.72 -8.53
CA PRO A 84 -2.43 16.02 -8.32
C PRO A 84 -2.74 17.13 -7.33
N GLY A 85 -1.81 17.43 -6.42
CA GLY A 85 -2.07 18.29 -5.27
C GLY A 85 -2.63 17.52 -4.06
N TYR A 86 -2.26 17.97 -2.86
CA TYR A 86 -2.68 17.33 -1.61
C TYR A 86 -4.20 17.28 -1.39
N PRO A 87 -5.01 18.30 -1.75
CA PRO A 87 -6.47 18.22 -1.58
C PRO A 87 -7.09 17.06 -2.35
N TYR A 88 -6.62 16.80 -3.58
CA TYR A 88 -7.08 15.67 -4.38
C TYR A 88 -6.69 14.34 -3.73
N LEU A 89 -5.42 14.20 -3.33
CA LEU A 89 -4.93 13.01 -2.65
C LEU A 89 -5.67 12.74 -1.34
N ALA A 90 -6.03 13.78 -0.58
CA ALA A 90 -6.82 13.67 0.65
C ALA A 90 -8.25 13.17 0.40
N LEU A 91 -8.86 13.52 -0.73
CA LEU A 91 -10.16 12.96 -1.14
C LEU A 91 -10.04 11.49 -1.49
N GLN A 92 -9.02 11.13 -2.28
CA GLN A 92 -8.77 9.74 -2.66
C GLN A 92 -8.45 8.86 -1.44
N ALA A 93 -7.70 9.37 -0.45
CA ALA A 93 -7.38 8.67 0.79
C ALA A 93 -8.61 8.32 1.66
N GLN A 94 -9.82 8.80 1.32
CA GLN A 94 -11.07 8.40 1.96
C GLN A 94 -11.64 7.09 1.39
N LEU A 95 -11.25 6.70 0.18
CA LEU A 95 -11.71 5.45 -0.42
C LEU A 95 -10.98 4.25 0.20
N PRO A 96 -11.70 3.15 0.47
CA PRO A 96 -11.13 2.00 1.15
C PRO A 96 -10.01 1.34 0.33
N GLU A 97 -10.10 1.36 -1.00
CA GLU A 97 -9.10 0.79 -1.90
C GLU A 97 -7.71 1.41 -1.67
N TYR A 98 -7.62 2.74 -1.63
CA TYR A 98 -6.35 3.43 -1.38
C TYR A 98 -5.91 3.34 0.08
N ARG A 99 -6.86 3.52 1.02
CA ARG A 99 -6.56 3.49 2.46
C ARG A 99 -5.98 2.14 2.87
N ARG A 100 -6.57 1.04 2.38
CA ARG A 100 -6.09 -0.31 2.68
C ARG A 100 -4.66 -0.53 2.20
N MET A 101 -4.32 -0.08 0.99
CA MET A 101 -2.95 -0.18 0.47
C MET A 101 -1.94 0.49 1.41
N VAL A 102 -2.21 1.74 1.78
CA VAL A 102 -1.27 2.54 2.57
C VAL A 102 -1.16 2.02 4.00
N SER A 103 -2.29 1.76 4.66
CA SER A 103 -2.30 1.32 6.06
C SER A 103 -1.69 -0.07 6.23
N VAL A 104 -1.94 -1.04 5.33
CA VAL A 104 -1.31 -2.37 5.44
C VAL A 104 0.21 -2.28 5.31
N LEU A 105 0.74 -1.45 4.40
CA LEU A 105 2.19 -1.24 4.29
C LEU A 105 2.76 -0.61 5.56
N ALA A 106 2.15 0.47 6.06
CA ALA A 106 2.62 1.16 7.26
C ALA A 106 2.56 0.28 8.52
N GLU A 107 1.46 -0.46 8.69
CA GLU A 107 1.28 -1.42 9.77
C GLU A 107 2.30 -2.54 9.70
N GLU A 108 2.49 -3.20 8.55
CA GLU A 108 3.45 -4.31 8.44
C GLU A 108 4.90 -3.84 8.58
N MET A 109 5.25 -2.63 8.13
CA MET A 109 6.57 -2.04 8.36
C MET A 109 6.87 -1.76 9.84
N THR A 110 5.83 -1.59 10.66
CA THR A 110 5.97 -1.21 12.07
C THR A 110 5.49 -2.27 13.06
N ARG A 111 4.82 -3.35 12.61
CA ARG A 111 4.15 -4.35 13.45
C ARG A 111 5.08 -5.05 14.44
N LYS A 112 6.23 -5.54 13.97
CA LYS A 112 7.25 -6.18 14.83
C LYS A 112 8.29 -5.17 15.36
N TRP A 113 8.40 -4.02 14.69
CA TRP A 113 9.23 -2.90 15.08
C TRP A 113 10.73 -3.23 15.17
N ILE A 114 11.41 -2.70 16.18
CA ILE A 114 12.84 -2.83 16.38
C ILE A 114 13.15 -3.38 17.77
N LYS A 115 14.28 -4.08 17.87
CA LYS A 115 14.90 -4.47 19.13
C LYS A 115 16.20 -3.71 19.31
N VAL A 116 16.34 -3.04 20.45
CA VAL A 116 17.57 -2.35 20.83
C VAL A 116 18.55 -3.38 21.43
N LYS A 117 19.82 -3.32 21.02
CA LYS A 117 20.86 -4.24 21.50
C LYS A 117 22.23 -3.59 21.56
N ALA A 118 23.12 -4.17 22.35
CA ALA A 118 24.53 -3.81 22.37
C ALA A 118 25.31 -4.53 21.25
N VAL A 119 26.41 -3.93 20.82
CA VAL A 119 27.39 -4.51 19.89
C VAL A 119 28.36 -5.35 20.71
N GLY A 120 28.27 -6.67 20.56
CA GLY A 120 29.03 -7.66 21.35
C GLY A 120 28.12 -8.46 22.27
N GLU A 121 28.23 -9.79 22.24
CA GLU A 121 27.43 -10.69 23.08
C GLU A 121 27.95 -10.69 24.54
N GLY A 122 27.03 -10.62 25.50
CA GLY A 122 27.30 -11.02 26.90
C GLY A 122 27.72 -9.93 27.89
N ASP A 123 27.62 -8.64 27.56
CA ASP A 123 27.91 -7.57 28.53
C ASP A 123 26.62 -6.97 29.13
N ASP A 124 26.26 -7.45 30.33
CA ASP A 124 25.14 -6.95 31.14
C ASP A 124 25.26 -5.45 31.48
N SER A 125 26.43 -4.84 31.27
CA SER A 125 26.68 -3.42 31.55
C SER A 125 25.73 -2.48 30.78
N HIS A 126 25.24 -2.89 29.60
CA HIS A 126 24.33 -2.09 28.77
C HIS A 126 22.85 -2.37 29.04
N ALA A 127 22.51 -3.41 29.80
CA ALA A 127 21.13 -3.85 30.00
C ALA A 127 20.23 -2.73 30.55
N SER A 128 20.72 -1.94 31.51
CA SER A 128 19.97 -0.82 32.07
C SER A 128 19.75 0.31 31.06
N ARG A 129 20.75 0.63 30.22
CA ARG A 129 20.62 1.65 29.17
C ARG A 129 19.67 1.18 28.07
N ILE A 130 19.74 -0.09 27.66
CA ILE A 130 18.83 -0.68 26.68
C ILE A 130 17.37 -0.64 27.18
N ALA A 131 17.14 -1.02 28.44
CA ALA A 131 15.82 -0.94 29.06
C ALA A 131 15.27 0.50 29.07
N GLN A 132 16.08 1.46 29.54
CA GLN A 132 15.70 2.88 29.53
C GLN A 132 15.42 3.42 28.12
N LEU A 133 16.18 3.00 27.10
CA LEU A 133 15.90 3.38 25.72
C LEU A 133 14.61 2.77 25.20
N THR A 134 14.30 1.54 25.59
CA THR A 134 13.07 0.87 25.19
C THR A 134 11.86 1.59 25.80
N ASP A 135 11.92 1.90 27.10
CA ASP A 135 10.91 2.72 27.78
C ASP A 135 10.76 4.11 27.14
N ALA A 136 11.86 4.74 26.73
CA ALA A 136 11.82 6.04 26.07
C ALA A 136 11.21 5.98 24.66
N LEU A 137 11.50 4.94 23.88
CA LEU A 137 10.87 4.73 22.56
C LEU A 137 9.34 4.60 22.69
N GLU A 138 8.85 3.94 23.74
CA GLU A 138 7.43 3.86 24.07
C GLU A 138 6.89 5.20 24.57
N HIS A 139 7.60 5.87 25.49
CA HIS A 139 7.20 7.15 26.06
C HIS A 139 6.98 8.24 24.99
N TYR A 140 7.89 8.33 24.01
CA TYR A 140 7.78 9.27 22.89
C TYR A 140 6.93 8.74 21.73
N ASN A 141 6.31 7.55 21.88
CA ASN A 141 5.45 6.90 20.89
C ASN A 141 6.10 6.79 19.50
N VAL A 142 7.40 6.42 19.47
CA VAL A 142 8.21 6.49 18.24
C VAL A 142 7.65 5.56 17.16
N GLN A 143 7.19 4.36 17.53
CA GLN A 143 6.62 3.38 16.59
C GLN A 143 5.43 3.95 15.81
N ASP A 144 4.46 4.54 16.51
CA ASP A 144 3.26 5.10 15.89
C ASP A 144 3.54 6.40 15.13
N VAL A 145 4.46 7.23 15.61
CA VAL A 145 4.93 8.42 14.89
C VAL A 145 5.51 8.03 13.53
N PHE A 146 6.34 6.98 13.49
CA PHE A 146 6.88 6.48 12.23
C PHE A 146 5.81 5.82 11.36
N ARG A 147 4.89 5.04 11.95
CA ARG A 147 3.74 4.47 11.22
C ARG A 147 2.94 5.57 10.52
N LEU A 148 2.55 6.61 11.24
CA LEU A 148 1.77 7.73 10.70
C LEU A 148 2.55 8.52 9.64
N ALA A 149 3.87 8.70 9.81
CA ALA A 149 4.72 9.32 8.80
C ALA A 149 4.81 8.47 7.51
N ILE A 150 4.86 7.14 7.63
CA ILE A 150 4.78 6.23 6.47
C ILE A 150 3.41 6.33 5.80
N GLU A 151 2.33 6.46 6.57
CA GLU A 151 0.99 6.70 6.01
C GLU A 151 0.92 8.01 5.22
N HIS A 152 1.47 9.09 5.77
CA HIS A 152 1.57 10.37 5.06
C HIS A 152 2.40 10.24 3.77
N ASP A 153 3.50 9.49 3.79
CA ASP A 153 4.26 9.19 2.57
C ASP A 153 3.43 8.40 1.55
N GLY A 154 2.68 7.37 1.98
CA GLY A 154 1.79 6.61 1.12
C GLY A 154 0.67 7.46 0.50
N PHE A 155 0.02 8.30 1.30
CA PHE A 155 -1.10 9.14 0.86
C PHE A 155 -0.66 10.35 0.04
N PHE A 156 0.42 11.00 0.44
CA PHE A 156 0.79 12.34 -0.03
C PHE A 156 2.16 12.39 -0.71
N GLY A 157 2.93 11.29 -0.70
CA GLY A 157 4.27 11.22 -1.28
C GLY A 157 5.38 11.75 -0.35
N ARG A 158 5.05 12.20 0.86
CA ARG A 158 6.02 12.54 1.90
C ARG A 158 5.41 12.39 3.29
N GLY A 159 6.16 11.83 4.23
CA GLY A 159 5.92 11.97 5.66
C GLY A 159 6.95 12.90 6.28
N GLN A 160 6.58 13.75 7.23
CA GLN A 160 7.54 14.60 7.94
C GLN A 160 7.35 14.49 9.45
N ILE A 161 8.45 14.27 10.16
CA ILE A 161 8.47 14.24 11.63
C ILE A 161 9.26 15.44 12.13
N TYR A 162 8.61 16.31 12.88
CA TYR A 162 9.23 17.41 13.60
C TYR A 162 9.75 16.92 14.96
N ILE A 163 10.99 17.29 15.26
CA ILE A 163 11.67 17.00 16.53
C ILE A 163 11.59 18.23 17.42
N ASP A 164 10.79 18.13 18.48
CA ASP A 164 10.63 19.22 19.46
C ASP A 164 11.60 19.03 20.62
N VAL A 165 12.51 19.98 20.78
CA VAL A 165 13.46 20.04 21.89
C VAL A 165 13.28 21.33 22.67
N ARG A 166 13.72 21.35 23.93
CA ARG A 166 13.77 22.58 24.71
C ARG A 166 14.73 23.59 24.08
N SER A 167 14.27 24.84 23.97
CA SER A 167 15.12 25.98 23.65
C SER A 167 16.06 26.31 24.82
N PRO A 168 17.06 27.19 24.62
CA PRO A 168 17.90 27.70 25.72
C PRO A 168 17.10 28.39 26.84
N SER A 169 15.91 28.91 26.54
CA SER A 169 14.98 29.51 27.52
C SER A 169 14.10 28.48 28.24
N GLY A 170 14.27 27.18 27.97
CA GLY A 170 13.57 26.08 28.64
C GLY A 170 12.16 25.78 28.14
N ILE A 171 11.69 26.51 27.12
CA ILE A 171 10.39 26.33 26.46
C ILE A 171 10.53 25.44 25.22
N SER A 172 9.42 25.03 24.60
CA SER A 172 9.47 24.30 23.33
C SER A 172 10.10 25.16 22.23
N ALA A 173 11.04 24.57 21.47
CA ALA A 173 11.65 25.21 20.32
C ALA A 173 10.59 25.76 19.36
N TRP A 174 9.44 25.10 19.19
CA TRP A 174 8.33 25.57 18.36
C TRP A 174 7.87 27.02 18.65
N THR A 175 8.01 27.45 19.90
CA THR A 175 7.59 28.79 20.35
C THR A 175 8.69 29.85 20.24
N ASP A 176 9.92 29.44 19.88
CA ASP A 176 11.08 30.30 19.73
C ASP A 176 11.54 30.30 18.25
N PRO A 177 11.19 31.35 17.47
CA PRO A 177 11.54 31.43 16.05
C PRO A 177 13.05 31.40 15.78
N ALA A 178 13.87 31.96 16.67
CA ALA A 178 15.32 31.97 16.50
C ALA A 178 15.88 30.55 16.69
N GLU A 179 15.35 29.82 17.67
CA GLU A 179 15.72 28.42 17.89
C GLU A 179 15.26 27.53 16.72
N LEU A 180 14.02 27.68 16.22
CA LEU A 180 13.51 26.92 15.07
C LEU A 180 14.35 27.09 13.81
N GLY A 181 14.77 28.32 13.50
CA GLY A 181 15.61 28.61 12.34
C GLY A 181 17.05 28.11 12.50
N SER A 182 17.48 27.81 13.73
CA SER A 182 18.83 27.30 14.01
C SER A 182 18.93 25.78 13.81
N GLY A 183 20.10 25.33 13.36
CA GLY A 183 20.42 23.92 13.21
C GLY A 183 20.33 23.15 14.54
N LEU A 184 19.57 22.06 14.52
CA LEU A 184 19.63 20.99 15.52
C LEU A 184 20.81 20.08 15.19
N PHE A 185 21.95 20.32 15.84
CA PHE A 185 23.11 19.45 15.78
C PHE A 185 22.95 18.33 16.82
N ILE A 186 23.35 17.12 16.47
CA ILE A 186 23.28 15.95 17.36
C ILE A 186 24.46 16.03 18.34
N SER A 187 24.31 16.83 19.40
CA SER A 187 25.30 17.02 20.45
C SER A 187 24.65 17.35 21.79
N ASP A 188 25.33 16.99 22.88
CA ASP A 188 24.97 17.25 24.27
C ASP A 188 24.71 18.74 24.56
N LYS A 189 25.44 19.65 23.90
CA LYS A 189 25.27 21.11 24.05
C LYS A 189 23.95 21.61 23.47
N LYS A 190 23.49 21.01 22.36
CA LYS A 190 22.26 21.42 21.68
C LYS A 190 21.04 20.63 22.16
N ILE A 191 21.27 19.40 22.61
CA ILE A 191 20.27 18.46 23.12
C ILE A 191 20.72 18.04 24.52
N PRO A 192 20.57 18.91 25.54
CA PRO A 192 20.94 18.56 26.90
C PRO A 192 20.00 17.49 27.46
N LYS A 193 20.42 16.86 28.57
CA LYS A 193 19.60 15.87 29.28
C LYS A 193 18.20 16.44 29.63
N GLY A 194 17.14 15.69 29.32
CA GLY A 194 15.74 16.07 29.53
C GLY A 194 15.20 17.14 28.55
N SER A 195 15.85 17.31 27.39
CA SER A 195 15.47 18.32 26.41
C SER A 195 14.50 17.86 25.33
N LEU A 196 14.42 16.56 25.01
CA LEU A 196 13.43 16.07 24.05
C LEU A 196 12.03 16.22 24.67
N LEU A 197 11.15 16.94 23.96
CA LEU A 197 9.76 17.15 24.39
C LEU A 197 8.80 16.23 23.65
N GLY A 198 9.13 15.84 22.42
CA GLY A 198 8.37 14.87 21.65
C GLY A 198 8.60 14.97 20.16
N LEU A 199 7.93 14.07 19.44
CA LEU A 199 7.95 13.97 17.99
C LEU A 199 6.54 14.25 17.45
N ARG A 200 6.43 15.03 16.38
CA ARG A 200 5.13 15.33 15.75
C ARG A 200 5.16 15.08 14.26
N VAL A 201 4.21 14.30 13.76
CA VAL A 201 4.04 14.11 12.32
C VAL A 201 3.28 15.31 11.76
N ILE A 202 3.79 15.86 10.65
CA ILE A 202 3.18 17.00 9.95
C ILE A 202 2.77 16.53 8.55
N GLU A 203 1.53 16.82 8.16
CA GLU A 203 1.10 16.58 6.78
C GLU A 203 1.83 17.53 5.82
N PRO A 204 2.30 17.03 4.66
CA PRO A 204 3.05 17.84 3.69
C PRO A 204 2.32 19.08 3.15
N VAL A 205 0.99 19.11 3.23
CA VAL A 205 0.18 20.26 2.79
C VAL A 205 0.44 21.53 3.62
N TRP A 206 0.90 21.37 4.85
CA TRP A 206 1.19 22.47 5.78
C TRP A 206 2.66 22.90 5.75
N THR A 207 3.44 22.35 4.82
CA THR A 207 4.87 22.62 4.70
C THR A 207 5.27 22.96 3.27
N TYR A 208 6.27 23.82 3.14
CA TYR A 208 6.86 24.18 1.85
C TYR A 208 8.38 24.32 2.01
N PRO A 209 9.20 23.85 1.06
CA PRO A 209 10.66 23.98 1.15
C PRO A 209 11.06 25.46 1.12
N GLY A 210 12.05 25.84 1.93
CA GLY A 210 12.72 27.12 1.78
C GLY A 210 13.89 27.02 0.82
N ILE A 211 15.03 27.60 1.20
CA ILE A 211 16.21 27.65 0.34
C ILE A 211 16.76 26.23 0.10
N TYR A 212 17.05 25.91 -1.17
CA TYR A 212 17.71 24.68 -1.60
C TYR A 212 18.78 24.98 -2.67
N ASN A 213 19.77 24.11 -2.77
CA ASN A 213 20.82 24.21 -3.79
C ASN A 213 20.33 23.57 -5.11
N ALA A 214 20.35 24.33 -6.19
CA ALA A 214 20.06 23.87 -7.55
C ALA A 214 21.21 24.09 -8.53
N ASP A 215 22.37 24.54 -8.05
CA ASP A 215 23.47 25.05 -8.87
C ASP A 215 24.47 23.94 -9.24
N ASN A 216 24.78 23.02 -8.31
CA ASN A 216 25.83 22.03 -8.49
C ASN A 216 25.37 20.60 -8.16
N PRO A 217 25.17 19.72 -9.15
CA PRO A 217 24.76 18.33 -8.92
C PRO A 217 25.79 17.47 -8.17
N LEU A 218 27.05 17.93 -8.03
CA LEU A 218 28.09 17.24 -7.27
C LEU A 218 28.08 17.57 -5.78
N SER A 219 27.23 18.51 -5.35
CA SER A 219 27.13 18.91 -3.95
C SER A 219 26.19 17.98 -3.17
N ASP A 220 26.51 17.74 -1.89
CA ASP A 220 25.72 16.86 -1.02
C ASP A 220 24.30 17.40 -0.74
N ASP A 221 24.07 18.69 -0.94
CA ASP A 221 22.80 19.39 -0.71
C ASP A 221 22.02 19.69 -2.00
N PHE A 222 22.45 19.17 -3.16
CA PHE A 222 21.74 19.34 -4.43
C PHE A 222 20.28 18.84 -4.34
N TYR A 223 19.34 19.74 -4.63
CA TYR A 223 17.89 19.55 -4.48
C TYR A 223 17.50 18.97 -3.11
N ARG A 224 18.15 19.46 -2.05
CA ARG A 224 17.79 19.20 -0.65
C ARG A 224 17.54 20.54 0.06
N PRO A 225 16.31 20.79 0.56
CA PRO A 225 16.02 22.00 1.32
C PRO A 225 16.87 22.11 2.58
N SER A 226 17.41 23.29 2.83
CA SER A 226 18.13 23.65 4.07
C SER A 226 17.18 24.05 5.20
N GLU A 227 15.97 24.49 4.84
CA GLU A 227 14.91 24.89 5.75
C GLU A 227 13.53 24.57 5.15
N TRP A 228 12.53 24.55 6.03
CA TRP A 228 11.13 24.35 5.70
C TRP A 228 10.30 25.48 6.29
N TYR A 229 9.32 25.96 5.54
CA TYR A 229 8.26 26.81 6.05
C TYR A 229 7.13 25.93 6.58
N VAL A 230 6.78 26.10 7.85
CA VAL A 230 5.69 25.39 8.53
C VAL A 230 4.72 26.44 9.08
N MET A 231 3.59 26.64 8.41
CA MET A 231 2.57 27.64 8.79
C MET A 231 3.17 29.03 9.10
N GLY A 232 4.08 29.51 8.24
CA GLY A 232 4.68 30.83 8.32
C GLY A 232 5.90 30.92 9.24
N LYS A 233 6.29 29.82 9.89
CA LYS A 233 7.54 29.74 10.65
C LYS A 233 8.62 29.06 9.82
N THR A 234 9.83 29.59 9.87
CA THR A 234 11.02 28.95 9.28
C THR A 234 11.56 27.92 10.26
N VAL A 235 11.73 26.69 9.80
CA VAL A 235 12.25 25.55 10.56
C VAL A 235 13.46 24.99 9.84
N HIS A 236 14.60 24.91 10.51
CA HIS A 236 15.81 24.32 9.92
C HIS A 236 15.59 22.84 9.56
N ALA A 237 16.09 22.39 8.41
CA ALA A 237 15.83 21.02 7.90
C ALA A 237 16.31 19.93 8.86
N SER A 238 17.35 20.18 9.67
CA SER A 238 17.81 19.19 10.66
C SER A 238 16.83 18.93 11.81
N ARG A 239 15.82 19.78 12.01
CA ARG A 239 14.71 19.56 12.97
C ARG A 239 13.55 18.75 12.37
N MET A 240 13.63 18.48 11.08
CA MET A 240 12.67 17.69 10.34
C MET A 240 13.32 16.34 9.96
N ILE A 241 12.49 15.31 9.87
CA ILE A 241 12.85 14.04 9.28
C ILE A 241 11.86 13.80 8.16
N ASP A 242 12.36 13.78 6.92
CA ASP A 242 11.55 13.53 5.74
C ASP A 242 11.61 12.05 5.38
N LEU A 243 10.44 11.40 5.34
CA LEU A 243 10.26 10.05 4.82
C LEU A 243 9.68 10.16 3.41
N ILE A 244 10.46 9.71 2.42
CA ILE A 244 10.06 9.69 1.01
C ILE A 244 10.41 8.31 0.47
N SER A 245 9.42 7.44 0.31
CA SER A 245 9.67 6.06 -0.16
C SER A 245 9.86 5.98 -1.67
N ARG A 246 9.25 6.89 -2.44
CA ARG A 246 9.20 6.90 -3.92
C ARG A 246 9.62 8.27 -4.47
N PRO A 247 10.91 8.67 -4.33
CA PRO A 247 11.35 9.99 -4.76
C PRO A 247 11.20 10.19 -6.27
N VAL A 248 10.79 11.39 -6.69
CA VAL A 248 10.80 11.79 -8.09
C VAL A 248 12.21 12.24 -8.51
N PRO A 249 12.54 12.22 -9.83
CA PRO A 249 13.76 12.83 -10.35
C PRO A 249 13.92 14.30 -9.91
N ASP A 250 15.15 14.77 -9.75
CA ASP A 250 15.45 16.10 -9.18
C ASP A 250 14.69 17.24 -9.87
N MET A 251 14.62 17.19 -11.20
CA MET A 251 13.88 18.16 -12.02
C MET A 251 12.39 18.29 -11.65
N LEU A 252 11.77 17.24 -11.14
CA LEU A 252 10.36 17.21 -10.75
C LEU A 252 10.13 17.51 -9.26
N LYS A 253 11.18 17.54 -8.43
CA LYS A 253 11.03 17.78 -6.98
C LYS A 253 10.25 19.07 -6.69
N PRO A 254 10.52 20.23 -7.32
CA PRO A 254 9.75 21.46 -7.07
C PRO A 254 8.25 21.28 -7.35
N ALA A 255 7.91 20.62 -8.47
CA ALA A 255 6.52 20.33 -8.86
C ALA A 255 5.78 19.45 -7.83
N TYR A 256 6.51 18.55 -7.16
CA TYR A 256 6.01 17.65 -6.13
C TYR A 256 6.21 18.19 -4.71
N ASN A 257 6.46 19.50 -4.55
CA ASN A 257 6.74 20.15 -3.27
C ASN A 257 7.92 19.51 -2.52
N PHE A 258 8.90 18.92 -3.21
CA PHE A 258 10.00 18.09 -2.67
C PHE A 258 9.52 16.83 -1.94
N GLY A 259 8.35 16.32 -2.32
CA GLY A 259 7.91 14.96 -2.02
C GLY A 259 8.27 13.99 -3.15
N GLY A 260 7.77 12.77 -3.01
CA GLY A 260 7.79 11.72 -4.03
C GLY A 260 6.41 11.46 -4.63
N LEU A 261 6.32 10.37 -5.40
CA LEU A 261 5.04 9.86 -5.87
C LEU A 261 4.28 9.22 -4.70
N SER A 262 3.05 9.68 -4.48
CA SER A 262 2.15 8.99 -3.54
C SER A 262 1.73 7.63 -4.11
N LEU A 263 1.52 6.66 -3.23
CA LEU A 263 0.95 5.37 -3.62
C LEU A 263 -0.46 5.55 -4.19
N VAL A 264 -1.21 6.51 -3.67
CA VAL A 264 -2.54 6.90 -4.15
C VAL A 264 -2.51 7.32 -5.62
N GLN A 265 -1.58 8.18 -6.01
CA GLN A 265 -1.42 8.62 -7.41
C GLN A 265 -1.05 7.46 -8.34
N ILE A 266 -0.19 6.55 -7.88
CA ILE A 266 0.23 5.39 -8.69
C ILE A 266 -0.92 4.38 -8.84
N ALA A 267 -1.72 4.21 -7.78
CA ALA A 267 -2.84 3.28 -7.76
C ALA A 267 -4.08 3.79 -8.52
N GLU A 268 -4.16 5.11 -8.78
CA GLU A 268 -5.28 5.79 -9.46
C GLU A 268 -5.83 5.01 -10.68
N PRO A 269 -5.03 4.68 -11.71
CA PRO A 269 -5.48 3.88 -12.86
C PRO A 269 -6.18 2.57 -12.50
N TYR A 270 -5.63 1.87 -11.51
CA TYR A 270 -6.02 0.50 -11.19
C TYR A 270 -7.29 0.48 -10.35
N VAL A 271 -7.40 1.41 -9.40
CA VAL A 271 -8.60 1.61 -8.60
C VAL A 271 -9.75 2.10 -9.48
N ASP A 272 -9.52 3.04 -10.39
CA ASP A 272 -10.54 3.51 -11.33
C ASP A 272 -11.08 2.36 -12.21
N ASN A 273 -10.18 1.50 -12.70
CA ASN A 273 -10.57 0.34 -13.49
C ASN A 273 -11.42 -0.65 -12.68
N TRP A 274 -11.05 -0.91 -11.42
CA TRP A 274 -11.83 -1.73 -10.50
C TRP A 274 -13.21 -1.14 -10.22
N LEU A 275 -13.29 0.14 -9.83
CA LEU A 275 -14.54 0.82 -9.52
C LEU A 275 -15.48 0.82 -10.73
N ARG A 276 -14.96 1.16 -11.91
CA ARG A 276 -15.73 1.13 -13.16
C ARG A 276 -16.26 -0.26 -13.48
N THR A 277 -15.44 -1.30 -13.28
CA THR A 277 -15.84 -2.70 -13.54
C THR A 277 -16.92 -3.13 -12.57
N ARG A 278 -16.72 -2.88 -11.27
CA ARG A 278 -17.70 -3.16 -10.20
C ARG A 278 -19.04 -2.47 -10.48
N ASP A 279 -19.02 -1.18 -10.81
CA ASP A 279 -20.22 -0.41 -11.06
C ASP A 279 -20.94 -0.90 -12.34
N SER A 280 -20.19 -1.20 -13.41
CA SER A 280 -20.75 -1.75 -14.65
C SER A 280 -21.40 -3.13 -14.45
N VAL A 281 -20.82 -3.98 -13.59
CA VAL A 281 -21.41 -5.27 -13.21
C VAL A 281 -22.71 -5.05 -12.43
N GLY A 282 -22.72 -4.09 -11.48
CA GLY A 282 -23.93 -3.67 -10.77
C GLY A 282 -25.04 -3.19 -11.71
N ASP A 283 -24.71 -2.34 -12.67
CA ASP A 283 -25.65 -1.84 -13.68
C ASP A 283 -26.18 -2.96 -14.60
N MET A 284 -25.34 -3.94 -14.92
CA MET A 284 -25.77 -5.12 -15.67
C MET A 284 -26.78 -5.99 -14.92
N LEU A 285 -26.74 -6.03 -13.57
CA LEU A 285 -27.79 -6.73 -12.80
C LEU A 285 -29.16 -6.08 -13.00
N HIS A 286 -29.22 -4.75 -13.11
CA HIS A 286 -30.47 -4.04 -13.42
C HIS A 286 -30.94 -4.24 -14.87
N SER A 287 -30.01 -4.54 -15.77
CA SER A 287 -30.26 -4.73 -17.21
C SER A 287 -30.31 -6.20 -17.63
N PHE A 288 -30.23 -7.14 -16.68
CA PHE A 288 -30.19 -8.59 -16.94
C PHE A 288 -31.31 -9.05 -17.87
N SER A 289 -32.49 -8.47 -17.70
CA SER A 289 -33.64 -8.64 -18.57
C SER A 289 -34.16 -7.27 -18.99
N LEU A 290 -33.63 -6.76 -20.11
CA LEU A 290 -34.21 -5.58 -20.74
C LEU A 290 -35.37 -6.03 -21.63
N SER A 291 -36.58 -5.64 -21.25
CA SER A 291 -37.78 -5.83 -22.06
C SER A 291 -38.27 -4.51 -22.63
N GLY A 292 -38.87 -4.58 -23.82
CA GLY A 292 -39.45 -3.43 -24.49
C GLY A 292 -40.59 -3.83 -25.42
N ILE A 293 -41.32 -2.82 -25.87
CA ILE A 293 -42.39 -2.97 -26.85
C ILE A 293 -41.99 -2.19 -28.09
N LYS A 294 -41.96 -2.84 -29.25
CA LYS A 294 -41.93 -2.15 -30.54
C LYS A 294 -43.36 -1.72 -30.88
N THR A 295 -43.51 -0.49 -31.34
CA THR A 295 -44.79 0.07 -31.78
C THR A 295 -44.55 1.05 -32.93
N ASP A 296 -45.61 1.44 -33.63
CA ASP A 296 -45.54 2.47 -34.66
C ASP A 296 -45.22 3.84 -34.03
N MET A 297 -44.10 4.45 -34.44
CA MET A 297 -43.65 5.77 -33.96
C MET A 297 -43.84 6.89 -34.98
N THR A 298 -44.44 6.62 -36.15
CA THR A 298 -44.55 7.60 -37.25
C THR A 298 -45.27 8.88 -36.83
N GLN A 299 -46.34 8.78 -36.04
CA GLN A 299 -47.05 9.96 -35.55
C GLN A 299 -46.23 10.77 -34.52
N VAL A 300 -45.55 10.09 -33.59
CA VAL A 300 -44.75 10.72 -32.53
C VAL A 300 -43.56 11.48 -33.13
N LEU A 301 -42.86 10.86 -34.09
CA LEU A 301 -41.69 11.45 -34.75
C LEU A 301 -42.05 12.61 -35.68
N SER A 302 -43.31 12.69 -36.15
CA SER A 302 -43.82 13.83 -36.94
C SER A 302 -44.16 15.08 -36.09
N GLY A 303 -43.85 15.07 -34.79
CA GLY A 303 -44.06 16.20 -33.88
C GLY A 303 -45.48 16.31 -33.30
N LYS A 304 -46.36 15.34 -33.59
CA LYS A 304 -47.67 15.26 -32.95
C LYS A 304 -47.52 14.66 -31.55
N ARG A 305 -47.83 15.45 -30.53
CA ARG A 305 -47.90 14.98 -29.14
C ARG A 305 -49.19 14.19 -28.94
N ASP A 306 -49.14 12.87 -29.09
CA ASP A 306 -50.24 12.00 -28.69
C ASP A 306 -50.10 11.62 -27.20
N PRO A 307 -51.00 12.08 -26.32
CA PRO A 307 -50.95 11.78 -24.89
C PRO A 307 -51.17 10.30 -24.56
N ASN A 308 -51.64 9.48 -25.50
CA ASN A 308 -51.83 8.04 -25.29
C ASN A 308 -50.52 7.25 -25.29
N TYR A 309 -49.47 7.70 -26.01
CA TYR A 309 -48.16 7.04 -25.99
C TYR A 309 -47.49 7.12 -24.61
N ALA A 310 -47.56 8.29 -23.96
CA ALA A 310 -47.02 8.46 -22.61
C ALA A 310 -47.76 7.56 -21.59
N LYS A 311 -49.09 7.48 -21.68
CA LYS A 311 -49.90 6.58 -20.86
C LYS A 311 -49.60 5.10 -21.14
N ARG A 312 -49.30 4.75 -22.40
CA ARG A 312 -48.92 3.38 -22.79
C ARG A 312 -47.55 2.98 -22.23
N ALA A 313 -46.57 3.89 -22.28
CA ALA A 313 -45.26 3.69 -21.66
C ALA A 313 -45.36 3.57 -20.13
N GLU A 314 -46.23 4.37 -19.49
CA GLU A 314 -46.49 4.27 -18.05
C GLU A 314 -47.17 2.94 -17.69
N LEU A 315 -48.16 2.49 -18.48
CA LEU A 315 -48.79 1.19 -18.31
C LEU A 315 -47.75 0.07 -18.40
N PHE A 316 -46.88 0.11 -19.41
CA PHE A 316 -45.79 -0.84 -19.56
C PHE A 316 -44.88 -0.85 -18.33
N ASN A 317 -44.40 0.31 -17.86
CA ASN A 317 -43.53 0.40 -16.69
C ASN A 317 -44.18 -0.14 -15.41
N ARG A 318 -45.50 0.03 -15.25
CA ARG A 318 -46.26 -0.46 -14.09
C ARG A 318 -46.56 -1.95 -14.14
N THR A 319 -46.70 -2.54 -15.34
CA THR A 319 -47.03 -3.97 -15.51
C THR A 319 -45.83 -4.83 -15.91
N ARG A 320 -44.64 -4.24 -16.10
CA ARG A 320 -43.39 -4.94 -16.49
C ARG A 320 -42.86 -5.88 -15.42
N ASP A 321 -43.13 -5.61 -14.14
CA ASP A 321 -42.68 -6.48 -13.06
C ASP A 321 -43.34 -7.86 -13.16
N ASN A 322 -42.66 -8.91 -12.71
CA ASN A 322 -43.11 -10.32 -12.77
C ASN A 322 -44.40 -10.60 -11.96
N ARG A 323 -44.92 -9.59 -11.27
CA ARG A 323 -46.19 -9.62 -10.53
C ARG A 323 -47.37 -9.01 -11.29
N GLY A 324 -47.13 -8.40 -12.45
CA GLY A 324 -48.14 -7.83 -13.34
C GLY A 324 -48.40 -8.71 -14.57
N LEU A 325 -49.56 -8.50 -15.21
CA LEU A 325 -49.89 -9.08 -16.51
C LEU A 325 -49.78 -7.99 -17.59
N LEU A 326 -48.85 -8.15 -18.52
CA LEU A 326 -48.71 -7.26 -19.68
C LEU A 326 -49.59 -7.77 -20.83
N MET A 327 -50.53 -6.95 -21.29
CA MET A 327 -51.31 -7.19 -22.51
C MET A 327 -50.76 -6.32 -23.65
N LEU A 328 -50.75 -6.88 -24.86
CA LEU A 328 -50.20 -6.26 -26.07
C LEU A 328 -51.24 -6.32 -27.20
N ASP A 329 -51.25 -5.30 -28.05
CA ASP A 329 -52.01 -5.35 -29.30
C ASP A 329 -51.35 -6.33 -30.28
N LYS A 330 -52.11 -7.33 -30.73
CA LYS A 330 -51.59 -8.42 -31.58
C LYS A 330 -51.06 -7.94 -32.94
N THR A 331 -51.53 -6.80 -33.44
CA THR A 331 -51.24 -6.33 -34.81
C THR A 331 -50.20 -5.22 -34.80
N ASN A 332 -50.21 -4.35 -33.79
CA ASN A 332 -49.43 -3.11 -33.77
C ASN A 332 -48.30 -3.09 -32.73
N GLU A 333 -48.23 -4.08 -31.85
CA GLU A 333 -47.21 -4.14 -30.79
C GLU A 333 -46.49 -5.49 -30.79
N GLU A 334 -45.17 -5.44 -30.68
CA GLU A 334 -44.32 -6.63 -30.54
C GLU A 334 -43.48 -6.51 -29.27
N PHE A 335 -43.57 -7.50 -28.39
CA PHE A 335 -42.69 -7.59 -27.23
C PHE A 335 -41.36 -8.23 -27.60
N PHE A 336 -40.28 -7.64 -27.14
CA PHE A 336 -38.96 -8.24 -27.20
C PHE A 336 -38.31 -8.22 -25.82
N GLN A 337 -37.41 -9.16 -25.62
CA GLN A 337 -36.59 -9.27 -24.43
C GLN A 337 -35.18 -9.63 -24.87
N PHE A 338 -34.21 -8.83 -24.44
CA PHE A 338 -32.80 -9.18 -24.55
C PHE A 338 -32.35 -9.70 -23.20
N ASN A 339 -31.83 -10.94 -23.19
CA ASN A 339 -31.17 -11.51 -22.03
C ASN A 339 -29.67 -11.25 -22.20
N THR A 340 -29.10 -10.45 -21.31
CA THR A 340 -27.65 -10.22 -21.29
C THR A 340 -27.00 -11.37 -20.51
N PRO A 341 -26.07 -12.15 -21.11
CA PRO A 341 -25.38 -13.21 -20.40
C PRO A 341 -24.53 -12.64 -19.26
N LEU A 342 -24.72 -13.14 -18.04
CA LEU A 342 -23.93 -12.74 -16.86
C LEU A 342 -22.73 -13.67 -16.61
N SER A 343 -22.54 -14.68 -17.46
CA SER A 343 -21.43 -15.64 -17.33
C SER A 343 -20.08 -14.95 -17.54
N GLY A 344 -19.14 -15.15 -16.60
CA GLY A 344 -17.78 -14.60 -16.69
C GLY A 344 -17.63 -13.16 -16.24
N LEU A 345 -18.69 -12.54 -15.69
CA LEU A 345 -18.57 -11.21 -15.07
C LEU A 345 -17.80 -11.27 -13.74
N ASP A 346 -17.94 -12.36 -13.01
CA ASP A 346 -17.22 -12.67 -11.78
C ASP A 346 -15.70 -12.74 -12.04
N THR A 347 -15.27 -13.38 -13.13
CA THR A 347 -13.85 -13.48 -13.48
C THR A 347 -13.27 -12.15 -13.91
N LEU A 348 -14.01 -11.34 -14.69
CA LEU A 348 -13.58 -9.98 -15.05
C LEU A 348 -13.46 -9.07 -13.82
N GLN A 349 -14.42 -9.16 -12.90
CA GLN A 349 -14.39 -8.40 -11.66
C GLN A 349 -13.20 -8.84 -10.79
N ALA A 350 -12.97 -10.14 -10.63
CA ALA A 350 -11.82 -10.67 -9.89
C ALA A 350 -10.47 -10.21 -10.47
N GLN A 351 -10.29 -10.27 -11.80
CA GLN A 351 -9.07 -9.80 -12.46
C GLN A 351 -8.84 -8.30 -12.27
N ALA A 352 -9.90 -7.48 -12.34
CA ALA A 352 -9.79 -6.06 -12.06
C ALA A 352 -9.37 -5.79 -10.61
N GLN A 353 -9.82 -6.61 -9.67
CA GLN A 353 -9.39 -6.56 -8.27
C GLN A 353 -7.92 -6.99 -8.10
N GLU A 354 -7.47 -8.03 -8.80
CA GLU A 354 -6.08 -8.50 -8.75
C GLU A 354 -5.09 -7.45 -9.25
N HIS A 355 -5.43 -6.74 -10.33
CA HIS A 355 -4.62 -5.63 -10.85
C HIS A 355 -4.42 -4.49 -9.82
N MET A 356 -5.37 -4.29 -8.91
CA MET A 356 -5.23 -3.32 -7.83
C MET A 356 -4.16 -3.74 -6.82
N PHE A 357 -4.00 -5.05 -6.56
CA PHE A 357 -3.01 -5.57 -5.62
C PHE A 357 -1.58 -5.38 -6.15
N PHE A 358 -1.38 -5.52 -7.47
CA PHE A 358 -0.09 -5.38 -8.14
C PHE A 358 0.67 -4.11 -7.75
N VAL A 359 -0.02 -2.98 -7.67
CA VAL A 359 0.61 -1.66 -7.38
C VAL A 359 1.22 -1.60 -5.98
N SER A 360 0.59 -2.24 -5.02
CA SER A 360 1.02 -2.25 -3.62
C SER A 360 1.92 -3.44 -3.27
N ALA A 361 2.03 -4.43 -4.16
CA ALA A 361 2.65 -5.72 -3.93
C ALA A 361 2.10 -6.47 -2.68
N ILE A 362 0.89 -6.13 -2.24
CA ILE A 362 0.23 -6.79 -1.10
C ILE A 362 -0.49 -8.04 -1.61
N PRO A 363 -0.27 -9.23 -1.03
CA PRO A 363 -1.01 -10.44 -1.38
C PRO A 363 -2.51 -10.30 -1.16
N SER A 364 -3.31 -10.97 -1.99
CA SER A 364 -4.79 -10.90 -1.97
C SER A 364 -5.38 -11.29 -0.59
N VAL A 365 -4.79 -12.28 0.10
CA VAL A 365 -5.15 -12.66 1.47
C VAL A 365 -4.99 -11.50 2.46
N LYS A 366 -3.89 -10.75 2.36
CA LYS A 366 -3.62 -9.61 3.28
C LYS A 366 -4.46 -8.40 2.92
N PHE A 367 -4.64 -8.15 1.63
CA PHE A 367 -5.39 -7.00 1.16
C PHE A 367 -6.89 -7.15 1.42
N ALA A 368 -7.48 -8.23 0.90
CA ALA A 368 -8.93 -8.44 0.82
C ALA A 368 -9.44 -9.61 1.68
N GLY A 369 -8.56 -10.38 2.33
CA GLY A 369 -8.98 -11.56 3.11
C GLY A 369 -9.43 -12.75 2.25
N LEU A 370 -9.08 -12.75 0.97
CA LEU A 370 -9.48 -13.80 0.03
C LEU A 370 -8.66 -15.06 0.27
N SER A 371 -9.32 -16.20 0.46
CA SER A 371 -8.62 -17.49 0.52
C SER A 371 -8.21 -17.96 -0.88
N PRO A 372 -7.02 -18.56 -1.03
CA PRO A 372 -6.58 -19.06 -2.33
C PRO A 372 -7.49 -20.22 -2.79
N THR A 373 -7.85 -20.23 -4.08
CA THR A 373 -8.77 -21.22 -4.66
C THR A 373 -8.03 -22.39 -5.31
N GLY A 374 -8.38 -23.63 -4.97
CA GLY A 374 -7.81 -24.83 -5.58
C GLY A 374 -7.51 -25.93 -4.54
N LEU A 375 -7.43 -27.19 -4.98
CA LEU A 375 -6.98 -28.29 -4.12
C LEU A 375 -5.51 -28.04 -3.74
N ASN A 376 -5.23 -27.90 -2.43
CA ASN A 376 -3.90 -27.59 -1.86
C ASN A 376 -3.38 -26.15 -2.07
N ALA A 377 -4.25 -25.18 -2.33
CA ALA A 377 -3.80 -23.79 -2.49
C ALA A 377 -3.36 -23.18 -1.14
N SER A 378 -2.15 -22.62 -1.08
CA SER A 378 -1.57 -21.96 0.11
C SER A 378 -0.97 -20.60 -0.28
N SER A 379 -1.11 -19.61 0.60
CA SER A 379 -0.55 -18.27 0.42
C SER A 379 0.72 -18.02 1.25
N GLU A 380 1.29 -19.06 1.87
CA GLU A 380 2.45 -18.92 2.76
C GLU A 380 3.68 -18.37 2.01
N GLY A 381 3.93 -18.86 0.78
CA GLY A 381 5.03 -18.35 -0.06
C GLY A 381 4.87 -16.88 -0.45
N GLU A 382 3.65 -16.48 -0.83
CA GLU A 382 3.34 -15.08 -1.17
C GLU A 382 3.50 -14.16 0.04
N ILE A 383 3.04 -14.59 1.20
CA ILE A 383 3.19 -13.86 2.47
C ILE A 383 4.66 -13.70 2.84
N ARG A 384 5.50 -14.72 2.61
CA ARG A 384 6.94 -14.64 2.86
C ARG A 384 7.63 -13.62 1.96
N VAL A 385 7.39 -13.68 0.65
CA VAL A 385 7.94 -12.70 -0.31
C VAL A 385 7.48 -11.27 0.03
N PHE A 386 6.22 -11.13 0.45
CA PHE A 386 5.70 -9.86 0.92
C PHE A 386 6.45 -9.36 2.16
N TYR A 387 6.63 -10.19 3.18
CA TYR A 387 7.38 -9.82 4.38
C TYR A 387 8.84 -9.46 4.09
N ASP A 388 9.51 -10.19 3.20
CA ASP A 388 10.89 -9.84 2.77
C ASP A 388 10.91 -8.46 2.08
N THR A 389 9.91 -8.17 1.24
CA THR A 389 9.74 -6.87 0.60
C THR A 389 9.52 -5.74 1.61
N ILE A 390 8.66 -5.97 2.62
CA ILE A 390 8.40 -5.02 3.69
C ILE A 390 9.66 -4.77 4.52
N ALA A 391 10.39 -5.82 4.89
CA ALA A 391 11.63 -5.69 5.66
C ALA A 391 12.69 -4.87 4.90
N ALA A 392 12.83 -5.09 3.59
CA ALA A 392 13.71 -4.29 2.74
C ALA A 392 13.28 -2.83 2.65
N LEU A 393 11.97 -2.56 2.50
CA LEU A 393 11.42 -1.21 2.48
C LEU A 393 11.61 -0.48 3.83
N ALA A 394 11.32 -1.15 4.95
CA ALA A 394 11.49 -0.62 6.30
C ALA A 394 12.96 -0.30 6.58
N THR A 395 13.87 -1.21 6.23
CA THR A 395 15.31 -0.98 6.39
C THR A 395 15.78 0.21 5.58
N ARG A 396 15.37 0.32 4.31
CA ARG A 396 15.77 1.43 3.43
C ARG A 396 15.24 2.78 3.91
N LEU A 397 13.96 2.84 4.30
CA LEU A 397 13.27 4.09 4.63
C LEU A 397 13.54 4.54 6.07
N LEU A 398 13.54 3.61 7.03
CA LEU A 398 13.47 3.94 8.46
C LEU A 398 14.83 3.89 9.16
N LYS A 399 15.82 3.13 8.66
CA LYS A 399 17.08 2.90 9.38
C LYS A 399 17.81 4.19 9.78
N LYS A 400 18.01 5.11 8.83
CA LYS A 400 18.71 6.39 9.10
C LYS A 400 17.86 7.34 9.97
N PRO A 401 16.58 7.58 9.66
CA PRO A 401 15.66 8.29 10.54
C PRO A 401 15.61 7.78 11.98
N LEU A 402 15.48 6.46 12.18
CA LEU A 402 15.41 5.85 13.50
C LEU A 402 16.70 5.98 14.27
N LYS A 403 17.86 5.79 13.62
CA LYS A 403 19.16 6.03 14.27
C LYS A 403 19.26 7.48 14.77
N LYS A 404 18.85 8.45 13.96
CA LYS A 404 18.82 9.86 14.37
C LYS A 404 17.92 10.08 15.60
N VAL A 405 16.72 9.50 15.62
CA VAL A 405 15.82 9.61 16.78
C VAL A 405 16.41 8.92 18.01
N LEU A 406 17.00 7.73 17.84
CA LEU A 406 17.65 7.00 18.93
C LEU A 406 18.81 7.80 19.53
N ASP A 407 19.65 8.42 18.71
CA ASP A 407 20.76 9.27 19.17
C ASP A 407 20.27 10.50 19.94
N ILE A 408 19.14 11.10 19.51
CA ILE A 408 18.51 12.23 20.20
C ILE A 408 17.93 11.79 21.55
N ILE A 409 17.29 10.61 21.60
CA ILE A 409 16.79 10.03 22.84
C ILE A 409 17.95 9.73 23.78
N GLN A 410 19.04 9.11 23.31
CA GLN A 410 20.24 8.86 24.12
C GLN A 410 20.79 10.14 24.75
N LEU A 411 20.94 11.21 23.96
CA LEU A 411 21.37 12.52 24.50
C LEU A 411 20.39 13.08 25.54
N SER A 412 19.09 12.93 25.32
CA SER A 412 18.07 13.40 26.26
C SER A 412 18.01 12.57 27.54
N GLU A 413 18.17 11.25 27.48
CA GLU A 413 18.07 10.37 28.65
C GLU A 413 19.39 10.25 29.41
N PHE A 414 20.51 10.12 28.70
CA PHE A 414 21.83 9.83 29.28
C PHE A 414 22.72 11.06 29.35
N GLY A 415 22.65 11.92 28.33
CA GLY A 415 23.56 13.07 28.14
C GLY A 415 24.73 12.77 27.21
N ASP A 416 24.90 11.50 26.82
CA ASP A 416 25.92 10.99 25.91
C ASP A 416 25.28 10.00 24.91
N ILE A 417 26.00 9.74 23.80
CA ILE A 417 25.62 8.70 22.84
C ILE A 417 26.55 7.52 23.06
N ASP A 418 25.95 6.36 23.29
CA ASP A 418 26.68 5.10 23.34
C ASP A 418 26.82 4.54 21.91
N PRO A 419 28.05 4.42 21.36
CA PRO A 419 28.25 3.91 20.01
C PRO A 419 27.98 2.39 19.93
N ASP A 420 28.04 1.69 21.06
CA ASP A 420 27.86 0.24 21.13
C ASP A 420 26.37 -0.11 21.23
N ILE A 421 25.47 0.85 21.47
CA ILE A 421 24.03 0.61 21.40
C ILE A 421 23.50 0.85 19.98
N THR A 422 22.89 -0.18 19.43
CA THR A 422 22.27 -0.20 18.09
C THR A 422 20.86 -0.81 18.14
N PHE A 423 20.21 -0.91 16.99
CA PHE A 423 18.93 -1.59 16.85
C PHE A 423 18.90 -2.48 15.61
N GLU A 424 18.05 -3.49 15.64
CA GLU A 424 17.70 -4.31 14.49
C GLU A 424 16.19 -4.40 14.31
N PHE A 425 15.75 -4.61 13.07
CA PHE A 425 14.33 -4.84 12.79
C PHE A 425 13.99 -6.28 13.11
N GLU A 426 12.91 -6.48 13.85
CA GLU A 426 12.42 -7.81 14.21
C GLU A 426 11.88 -8.53 12.96
N PRO A 427 12.20 -9.82 12.76
CA PRO A 427 11.68 -10.60 11.64
C PRO A 427 10.15 -10.63 11.60
N LEU A 428 9.57 -10.36 10.43
CA LEU A 428 8.12 -10.33 10.24
C LEU A 428 7.48 -11.71 10.13
N HIS A 429 8.26 -12.69 9.69
CA HIS A 429 7.85 -14.08 9.58
C HIS A 429 8.25 -14.83 10.84
N GLU A 430 7.27 -15.42 11.51
CA GLU A 430 7.49 -16.33 12.62
C GLU A 430 7.31 -17.75 12.13
N LEU A 431 8.26 -18.61 12.49
CA LEU A 431 8.18 -20.03 12.21
C LEU A 431 7.02 -20.64 12.98
N THR A 432 6.30 -21.55 12.34
CA THR A 432 5.23 -22.28 13.01
C THR A 432 5.80 -23.21 14.07
N ARG A 433 4.97 -23.63 15.05
CA ARG A 433 5.39 -24.60 16.07
C ARG A 433 5.92 -25.91 15.45
N GLU A 434 5.36 -26.31 14.33
CA GLU A 434 5.81 -27.49 13.58
C GLU A 434 7.16 -27.25 12.90
N GLN A 435 7.36 -26.11 12.26
CA GLN A 435 8.65 -25.73 11.68
C GLN A 435 9.75 -25.64 12.75
N LEU A 436 9.44 -25.02 13.90
CA LEU A 436 10.34 -24.96 15.06
C LEU A 436 10.65 -26.36 15.61
N ALA A 437 9.65 -27.24 15.71
CA ALA A 437 9.86 -28.62 16.14
C ALA A 437 10.75 -29.41 15.16
N ASN A 438 10.57 -29.21 13.86
CA ASN A 438 11.41 -29.81 12.83
C ASN A 438 12.85 -29.29 12.88
N ILE A 439 13.05 -27.98 13.03
CA ILE A 439 14.39 -27.38 13.21
C ILE A 439 15.07 -27.97 14.43
N ARG A 440 14.38 -28.01 15.59
CA ARG A 440 14.93 -28.60 16.82
C ARG A 440 15.27 -30.08 16.68
N LYS A 441 14.44 -30.84 15.95
CA LYS A 441 14.74 -32.22 15.63
C LYS A 441 16.00 -32.33 14.77
N THR A 442 16.13 -31.51 13.73
CA THR A 442 17.31 -31.47 12.87
C THR A 442 18.56 -31.01 13.63
N GLU A 443 18.45 -30.06 14.56
CA GLU A 443 19.53 -29.64 15.44
C GLU A 443 19.95 -30.78 16.37
N ALA A 444 19.01 -31.48 17.00
CA ALA A 444 19.30 -32.65 17.83
C ALA A 444 19.97 -33.79 17.04
N GLU A 445 19.52 -34.06 15.82
CA GLU A 445 20.17 -34.99 14.89
C GLU A 445 21.59 -34.53 14.53
N THR A 446 21.78 -33.22 14.32
CA THR A 446 23.09 -32.62 14.05
C THR A 446 24.04 -32.77 15.25
N ASP A 447 23.54 -32.56 16.48
CA ASP A 447 24.31 -32.75 17.70
C ASP A 447 24.73 -34.21 17.89
N GLN A 448 23.82 -35.14 17.64
CA GLN A 448 24.12 -36.58 17.67
C GLN A 448 25.22 -36.94 16.66
N ILE A 449 25.22 -36.32 15.47
CA ILE A 449 26.27 -36.51 14.46
C ILE A 449 27.60 -35.93 14.96
N TYR A 450 27.59 -34.74 15.56
CA TYR A 450 28.81 -34.13 16.12
C TYR A 450 29.37 -34.90 17.32
N GLU A 451 28.51 -35.42 18.19
CA GLU A 451 28.90 -36.29 19.30
C GLU A 451 29.52 -37.60 18.79
N SER A 452 28.85 -38.28 17.86
CA SER A 452 29.34 -39.55 17.32
C SER A 452 30.65 -39.43 16.54
N THR A 453 30.93 -38.25 15.96
CA THR A 453 32.20 -37.95 15.30
C THR A 453 33.27 -37.38 16.24
N GLY A 454 32.94 -37.17 17.52
CA GLY A 454 33.85 -36.65 18.55
C GLY A 454 34.17 -35.16 18.39
N ALA A 455 33.36 -34.41 17.65
CA ALA A 455 33.53 -32.97 17.44
C ALA A 455 32.96 -32.12 18.58
N VAL A 456 31.93 -32.63 19.28
CA VAL A 456 31.25 -31.97 20.41
C VAL A 456 30.92 -33.03 21.48
N THR A 457 30.87 -32.64 22.75
CA THR A 457 30.50 -33.49 23.90
C THR A 457 29.09 -33.18 24.41
N ASN A 458 28.48 -34.11 25.14
CA ASN A 458 27.16 -33.91 25.76
C ASN A 458 27.10 -32.70 26.70
N ASN A 459 28.21 -32.35 27.36
CA ASN A 459 28.28 -31.17 28.21
C ASN A 459 28.23 -29.87 27.40
N GLU A 460 28.92 -29.81 26.25
CA GLU A 460 28.90 -28.64 25.36
C GLU A 460 27.52 -28.47 24.70
N VAL A 461 26.84 -29.57 24.33
CA VAL A 461 25.45 -29.52 23.86
C VAL A 461 24.51 -29.00 24.96
N ARG A 462 24.68 -29.48 26.21
CA ARG A 462 23.90 -29.06 27.37
C ARG A 462 24.11 -27.58 27.69
N GLU A 463 25.35 -27.09 27.62
CA GLU A 463 25.70 -25.67 27.79
C GLU A 463 25.06 -24.79 26.73
N ARG A 464 25.13 -25.20 25.45
CA ARG A 464 24.48 -24.49 24.36
C ARG A 464 22.96 -24.43 24.54
N LEU A 465 22.33 -25.54 24.92
CA LEU A 465 20.88 -25.59 25.15
C LEU A 465 20.45 -24.72 26.35
N ALA A 466 21.30 -24.55 27.37
CA ALA A 466 21.01 -23.71 28.52
C ALA A 466 21.22 -22.20 28.24
N THR A 467 22.14 -21.86 27.34
CA THR A 467 22.48 -20.46 27.01
C THR A 467 21.69 -19.89 25.84
N ALA A 468 21.22 -20.72 24.90
CA ALA A 468 20.42 -20.29 23.76
C ALA A 468 19.07 -19.70 24.21
N GLN A 469 18.75 -18.48 23.74
CA GLN A 469 17.54 -17.75 24.14
C GLN A 469 16.23 -18.38 23.63
N ASP A 470 16.30 -19.11 22.51
CA ASP A 470 15.19 -19.77 21.82
C ASP A 470 15.04 -21.26 22.19
N SER A 471 15.91 -21.76 23.07
CA SER A 471 15.88 -23.12 23.60
C SER A 471 14.79 -23.28 24.67
N PRO A 472 14.04 -24.40 24.68
CA PRO A 472 13.15 -24.76 25.79
C PRO A 472 13.86 -24.91 27.14
N TYR A 473 15.19 -25.04 27.12
CA TYR A 473 16.04 -25.28 28.29
C TYR A 473 16.84 -24.02 28.68
N SER A 474 16.54 -22.87 28.09
CA SER A 474 17.21 -21.60 28.37
C SER A 474 17.13 -21.26 29.87
N GLY A 475 18.27 -20.93 30.48
CA GLY A 475 18.35 -20.56 31.89
C GLY A 475 18.33 -21.72 32.88
N ILE A 476 18.45 -22.97 32.41
CA ILE A 476 18.66 -24.12 33.31
C ILE A 476 20.02 -24.01 33.99
N ASP A 477 20.02 -24.17 35.32
CA ASP A 477 21.24 -24.24 36.11
C ASP A 477 21.99 -25.55 35.84
N LEU A 478 23.22 -25.43 35.35
CA LEU A 478 24.09 -26.54 35.00
C LEU A 478 24.99 -26.99 36.15
N SER A 479 24.95 -26.31 37.30
CA SER A 479 25.83 -26.56 38.45
C SER A 479 25.43 -27.77 39.31
N GLY A 480 24.27 -28.36 39.07
CA GLY A 480 23.82 -29.59 39.74
C GLY A 480 24.40 -30.86 39.10
N ASP A 481 24.91 -31.77 39.93
CA ASP A 481 25.31 -33.12 39.52
C ASP A 481 24.09 -33.86 38.95
N ILE A 482 24.22 -34.43 37.75
CA ILE A 482 23.22 -35.35 37.20
C ILE A 482 23.42 -36.68 37.92
N GLU A 483 22.53 -37.03 38.85
CA GLU A 483 22.43 -38.40 39.36
C GLU A 483 21.90 -39.29 38.21
N ILE A 484 22.81 -39.94 37.50
CA ILE A 484 22.47 -41.07 36.63
C ILE A 484 22.27 -42.26 37.58
N ASP A 485 21.02 -42.66 37.80
CA ASP A 485 20.72 -43.87 38.55
C ASP A 485 21.11 -45.08 37.67
N ASP A 486 22.39 -45.47 37.76
CA ASP A 486 22.88 -46.74 37.23
C ASP A 486 22.33 -47.89 38.09
N THR A 487 21.01 -48.06 38.13
CA THR A 487 20.45 -49.35 38.56
C THR A 487 20.79 -50.36 37.49
N GLU A 488 21.87 -51.10 37.76
CA GLU A 488 22.24 -52.36 37.15
C GLU A 488 20.98 -53.15 36.76
N ILE A 489 20.82 -53.41 35.45
CA ILE A 489 19.95 -54.49 34.99
C ILE A 489 20.62 -55.78 35.46
N ASP A 490 20.25 -56.21 36.67
CA ASP A 490 20.70 -57.48 37.24
C ASP A 490 20.19 -58.62 36.36
N ASN A 491 21.14 -59.33 35.73
CA ASN A 491 20.90 -60.55 35.00
C ASN A 491 20.62 -61.68 35.99
N THR A 492 19.40 -61.75 36.53
CA THR A 492 18.93 -62.98 37.17
C THR A 492 18.33 -63.90 36.10
N GLU A 493 19.10 -64.92 35.73
CA GLU A 493 18.60 -66.15 35.11
C GLU A 493 17.56 -66.80 36.03
N GLU A 494 16.26 -66.62 35.75
CA GLU A 494 15.22 -67.55 36.19
C GLU A 494 14.68 -68.34 35.00
N ASN A 495 14.85 -69.66 35.07
CA ASN A 495 14.32 -70.63 34.12
C ASN A 495 12.79 -70.53 33.96
N PRO A 496 12.23 -70.84 32.78
CA PRO A 496 10.84 -70.53 32.42
C PRO A 496 9.84 -71.51 33.07
N PRO A 497 8.64 -71.05 33.47
CA PRO A 497 7.53 -71.95 33.74
C PRO A 497 6.97 -72.52 32.42
N GLN A 498 6.94 -73.85 32.32
CA GLN A 498 6.22 -74.59 31.28
C GLN A 498 4.73 -74.23 31.30
N GLY A 499 4.17 -73.88 30.14
CA GLY A 499 2.77 -73.47 30.00
C GLY A 499 1.76 -74.62 30.11
N PRO A 500 0.46 -74.27 30.03
CA PRO A 500 -0.42 -75.05 29.17
C PRO A 500 -1.22 -74.17 28.21
N ASN A 501 -1.14 -74.57 26.93
CA ASN A 501 -2.19 -74.58 25.92
C ASN A 501 -3.03 -73.32 25.63
N ALA A 502 -2.79 -72.83 24.42
CA ALA A 502 -3.76 -72.72 23.33
C ALA A 502 -4.90 -71.70 23.45
N ASP A 503 -4.86 -70.76 22.50
CA ASP A 503 -5.96 -69.90 22.07
C ASP A 503 -7.27 -70.65 21.87
N PRO A 504 -8.39 -69.93 21.99
CA PRO A 504 -9.38 -70.00 20.94
C PRO A 504 -9.64 -68.63 20.30
N GLU A 505 -9.79 -68.73 18.98
CA GLU A 505 -10.12 -67.73 17.98
C GLU A 505 -11.18 -66.70 18.40
N ALA A 506 -11.00 -65.47 17.92
CA ALA A 506 -12.03 -64.44 17.91
C ALA A 506 -13.15 -64.82 16.92
N ASP A 507 -14.38 -64.97 17.40
CA ASP A 507 -15.58 -64.97 16.57
C ASP A 507 -16.22 -63.58 16.55
N PHE A 508 -16.54 -63.13 15.35
CA PHE A 508 -17.08 -61.82 15.04
C PHE A 508 -18.56 -61.74 15.43
N THR A 509 -18.93 -60.60 16.01
CA THR A 509 -20.24 -59.94 15.94
C THR A 509 -21.34 -60.68 15.15
N GLN A 510 -22.35 -61.21 15.85
CA GLN A 510 -23.73 -61.26 15.35
C GLN A 510 -24.74 -61.03 16.47
N ARG A 511 -25.77 -60.26 16.10
CA ARG A 511 -27.03 -59.94 16.81
C ARG A 511 -26.91 -58.84 17.86
N GLY A 512 -27.57 -57.69 17.71
CA GLY A 512 -28.92 -57.49 17.19
C GLY A 512 -29.86 -57.41 18.37
N ASP A 513 -30.14 -56.18 18.80
CA ASP A 513 -31.47 -55.58 19.00
C ASP A 513 -31.32 -54.10 19.38
#